data_AF-A0A7T5JRF2-F1
#
_entry.id   AF-A0A7T5JRF2-F1
#
_cell.length_a   1.000
_cell.length_b   1.000
_cell.length_c   1.000
_cell.angle_alpha   90.00
_cell.angle_beta   90.00
_cell.angle_gamma   90.00
#
_symmetry.space_group_name_H-M   'P 1'
#
loop_
_entity.id
_entity.type
_entity.pdbx_description
1 polymer ?
#
loop_
_entity_poly.entity_id
_entity_poly.type
_entity_poly.pdbx_seq_one_letter_code
_entity_poly.pdbx_strand_id
1 'polypeptide(L)'
;MDITQYQNTSAVLDENSAEAGTNQTDDITSAGDSATFFCEEGKHWVSRDEALYPRAENPAICKACAAERKRQRKQTQQREEAKKQSVMGQIPDRELRGSQKRATFTLSKYALTALDVLSVGSSASEVAEAAIMSYLQSQDVDVISFVGKMFEQLATK
;
A
#
# COMPACT_ATOMS: atom_id res chain seq x y z
N MET A 1 20.01 -17.38 21.92
CA MET A 1 19.16 -17.46 20.72
C MET A 1 17.83 -16.89 21.13
N ASP A 2 17.62 -15.61 20.87
CA ASP A 2 16.39 -14.91 21.22
C ASP A 2 15.77 -14.37 19.94
N ILE A 3 14.60 -14.91 19.59
CA ILE A 3 13.77 -14.47 18.48
C ILE A 3 12.54 -13.81 19.11
N THR A 4 12.54 -12.49 19.16
CA THR A 4 11.34 -11.70 19.46
C THR A 4 10.41 -11.76 18.24
N GLN A 5 9.27 -12.44 18.42
CA GLN A 5 8.17 -12.48 17.47
C GLN A 5 7.49 -11.10 17.40
N TYR A 6 7.47 -10.51 16.22
CA TYR A 6 6.58 -9.39 15.88
C TYR A 6 5.17 -9.95 15.70
N GLN A 7 4.24 -9.63 16.62
CA GLN A 7 2.82 -9.85 16.39
C GLN A 7 2.24 -8.69 15.60
N ASN A 8 1.81 -9.04 14.39
CA ASN A 8 1.12 -8.21 13.42
C ASN A 8 -0.39 -8.34 13.66
N THR A 9 -1.01 -7.42 14.39
CA THR A 9 -2.47 -7.46 14.60
C THR A 9 -3.20 -6.70 13.49
N SER A 10 -3.49 -7.42 12.41
CA SER A 10 -4.54 -7.05 11.45
C SER A 10 -5.87 -7.57 12.01
N ALA A 11 -6.62 -6.73 12.72
CA ALA A 11 -7.96 -7.07 13.18
C ALA A 11 -9.01 -6.54 12.18
N VAL A 12 -9.61 -7.53 11.53
CA VAL A 12 -10.72 -7.51 10.59
C VAL A 12 -11.96 -6.84 11.20
N LEU A 13 -12.63 -6.03 10.38
CA LEU A 13 -14.00 -5.56 10.56
C LEU A 13 -14.97 -6.69 10.25
N ASP A 14 -15.96 -6.92 11.11
CA ASP A 14 -17.32 -7.39 10.79
C ASP A 14 -18.19 -7.11 12.03
N GLU A 15 -19.08 -6.11 11.99
CA GLU A 15 -20.50 -6.26 11.64
C GLU A 15 -21.24 -7.29 12.52
N ASN A 16 -21.91 -6.81 13.57
CA ASN A 16 -23.24 -7.30 13.90
C ASN A 16 -24.07 -6.21 14.60
N SER A 17 -25.22 -5.98 13.99
CA SER A 17 -26.23 -5.00 14.33
C SER A 17 -27.03 -5.39 15.58
N ALA A 18 -27.46 -4.34 16.29
CA ALA A 18 -28.77 -4.16 16.92
C ALA A 18 -29.36 -5.30 17.77
N GLU A 19 -29.44 -5.08 19.08
CA GLU A 19 -30.70 -5.29 19.81
C GLU A 19 -30.93 -4.19 20.85
N ALA A 20 -32.19 -3.76 20.92
CA ALA A 20 -32.71 -2.66 21.69
C ALA A 20 -32.79 -2.98 23.19
N GLY A 21 -32.47 -1.99 24.01
CA GLY A 21 -32.65 -2.01 25.45
C GLY A 21 -32.80 -0.59 25.98
N THR A 22 -34.01 -0.06 25.84
CA THR A 22 -34.49 1.14 26.54
C THR A 22 -34.36 0.96 28.05
N ASN A 23 -33.67 1.88 28.72
CA ASN A 23 -34.05 2.40 30.04
C ASN A 23 -33.48 3.81 30.21
N GLN A 24 -34.38 4.79 30.06
CA GLN A 24 -34.20 6.14 30.59
C GLN A 24 -34.07 6.05 32.10
N THR A 25 -33.12 6.79 32.67
CA THR A 25 -33.33 7.57 33.90
C THR A 25 -32.29 8.67 33.98
N ASP A 26 -32.81 9.89 34.10
CA ASP A 26 -32.34 10.98 34.95
C ASP A 26 -31.13 11.80 34.52
N ASP A 27 -31.46 12.76 33.64
CA ASP A 27 -31.19 14.19 33.78
C ASP A 27 -30.30 14.63 34.97
N ILE A 28 -29.03 14.87 34.67
CA ILE A 28 -28.18 15.80 35.42
C ILE A 28 -27.48 16.71 34.40
N THR A 29 -28.09 17.88 34.19
CA THR A 29 -27.43 19.19 34.01
C THR A 29 -25.93 19.17 33.68
N SER A 30 -25.58 19.45 32.43
CA SER A 30 -24.38 20.24 32.08
C SER A 30 -24.50 20.75 30.65
N ALA A 31 -25.25 21.84 30.49
CA ALA A 31 -24.99 22.77 29.40
C ALA A 31 -23.69 23.52 29.72
N GLY A 32 -22.77 23.58 28.76
CA GLY A 32 -21.72 24.60 28.76
C GLY A 32 -20.31 24.11 29.05
N ASP A 33 -19.79 23.23 28.21
CA ASP A 33 -18.46 23.42 27.66
C ASP A 33 -18.42 22.68 26.32
N SER A 34 -18.75 23.38 25.24
CA SER A 34 -18.35 22.95 23.90
C SER A 34 -16.83 23.08 23.84
N ALA A 35 -16.12 22.15 24.50
CA ALA A 35 -14.68 22.15 24.56
C ALA A 35 -14.18 22.18 23.11
N THR A 36 -13.59 23.30 22.71
CA THR A 36 -13.00 23.45 21.39
C THR A 36 -11.56 22.96 21.47
N PHE A 37 -11.05 22.44 20.35
CA PHE A 37 -9.65 22.10 20.18
C PHE A 37 -9.13 22.72 18.90
N PHE A 38 -7.81 22.90 18.81
CA PHE A 38 -7.17 23.44 17.62
C PHE A 38 -6.74 22.29 16.70
N CYS A 39 -7.30 22.23 15.50
CA CYS A 39 -6.88 21.29 14.45
C CYS A 39 -5.61 21.81 13.78
N GLU A 40 -4.48 21.13 13.97
CA GLU A 40 -3.18 21.56 13.43
C GLU A 40 -3.12 21.46 11.89
N GLU A 41 -3.78 20.46 11.32
CA GLU A 41 -3.79 20.22 9.87
C GLU A 41 -4.51 21.34 9.11
N GLY A 42 -5.64 21.81 9.65
CA GLY A 42 -6.46 22.86 9.04
C GLY A 42 -6.20 24.27 9.59
N LYS A 43 -5.37 24.39 10.63
CA LYS A 43 -5.07 25.63 11.37
C LYS A 43 -6.32 26.38 11.82
N HIS A 44 -7.28 25.68 12.43
CA HIS A 44 -8.54 26.26 12.90
C HIS A 44 -9.04 25.63 14.19
N TRP A 45 -9.87 26.37 14.93
CA TRP A 45 -10.58 25.86 16.10
C TRP A 45 -11.86 25.14 15.68
N VAL A 46 -12.11 24.00 16.30
CA VAL A 46 -13.25 23.11 16.03
C VAL A 46 -13.78 22.58 17.35
N SER A 47 -15.05 22.21 17.37
CA SER A 47 -15.65 21.57 18.54
C SER A 47 -15.14 20.13 18.70
N ARG A 48 -15.06 19.65 19.94
CA ARG A 48 -14.48 18.32 20.24
C ARG A 48 -15.25 17.17 19.60
N ASP A 49 -16.55 17.30 19.37
CA ASP A 49 -17.39 16.32 18.66
C ASP A 49 -17.00 16.17 17.18
N GLU A 50 -16.42 17.20 16.58
CA GLU A 50 -15.87 17.18 15.22
C GLU A 50 -14.44 16.63 15.15
N ALA A 51 -13.82 16.32 16.29
CA ALA A 51 -12.53 15.63 16.33
C ALA A 51 -12.64 14.23 15.69
N LEU A 52 -11.57 13.77 15.06
CA LEU A 52 -11.47 12.38 14.60
C LEU A 52 -11.55 11.40 15.79
N TYR A 53 -10.98 11.79 16.94
CA TYR A 53 -11.02 11.05 18.19
C TYR A 53 -11.53 11.95 19.33
N PRO A 54 -12.86 12.11 19.49
CA PRO A 54 -13.45 13.03 20.48
C PRO A 54 -13.11 12.71 21.94
N ARG A 55 -12.85 11.43 22.24
CA ARG A 55 -12.51 10.93 23.58
C ARG A 55 -11.01 10.94 23.89
N ALA A 56 -10.14 11.22 22.92
CA ALA A 56 -8.71 11.35 23.17
C ALA A 56 -8.46 12.53 24.10
N GLU A 57 -7.48 12.47 25.00
CA GLU A 57 -7.15 13.56 25.93
C GLU A 57 -6.87 14.86 25.18
N ASN A 58 -6.02 14.79 24.15
CA ASN A 58 -5.65 15.88 23.25
C ASN A 58 -5.97 15.53 21.79
N PRO A 59 -7.18 15.84 21.28
CA PRO A 59 -7.50 15.65 19.87
C PRO A 59 -6.66 16.61 19.01
N ALA A 60 -6.03 16.07 17.94
CA ALA A 60 -5.12 16.83 17.09
C ALA A 60 -5.68 17.17 15.70
N ILE A 61 -6.68 16.41 15.22
CA ILE A 61 -7.24 16.54 13.87
C ILE A 61 -8.76 16.40 13.87
N CYS A 62 -9.43 17.24 13.07
CA CYS A 62 -10.87 17.15 12.84
C CYS A 62 -11.21 16.12 11.75
N LYS A 63 -12.45 15.62 11.76
CA LYS A 63 -12.97 14.67 10.78
C LYS A 63 -12.83 15.20 9.35
N ALA A 64 -13.07 16.49 9.13
CA ALA A 64 -12.97 17.13 7.82
C ALA A 64 -11.52 17.12 7.28
N CYS A 65 -10.55 17.57 8.08
CA CYS A 65 -9.13 17.56 7.69
C CYS A 65 -8.58 16.14 7.51
N ALA A 66 -9.00 15.19 8.35
CA ALA A 66 -8.62 13.78 8.18
C ALA A 66 -9.16 13.19 6.87
N ALA A 67 -10.42 13.51 6.52
CA ALA A 67 -11.02 13.11 5.25
C ALA A 67 -10.30 13.72 4.05
N GLU A 68 -9.96 15.01 4.11
CA GLU A 68 -9.21 15.68 3.05
C GLU A 68 -7.81 15.10 2.87
N ARG A 69 -7.09 14.84 3.96
CA ARG A 69 -5.77 14.18 3.92
C ARG A 69 -5.86 12.79 3.29
N LYS A 70 -6.91 12.02 3.61
CA LYS A 70 -7.18 10.71 2.99
C LYS A 70 -7.47 10.87 1.48
N ARG A 71 -8.22 11.88 1.09
CA ARG A 71 -8.53 12.18 -0.32
C ARG A 71 -7.26 12.54 -1.11
N GLN A 72 -6.42 13.41 -0.55
CA GLN A 72 -5.15 13.80 -1.18
C GLN A 72 -4.21 12.62 -1.37
N ARG A 73 -4.06 11.75 -0.36
CA ARG A 73 -3.26 10.52 -0.47
C ARG A 73 -3.78 9.58 -1.57
N LYS A 74 -5.09 9.40 -1.66
CA LYS A 74 -5.69 8.60 -2.75
C LYS A 74 -5.41 9.23 -4.11
N GLN A 75 -5.50 10.55 -4.24
CA GLN A 75 -5.25 11.23 -5.50
C GLN A 75 -3.78 11.15 -5.93
N THR A 76 -2.83 11.28 -4.99
CA THR A 76 -1.40 11.11 -5.29
C THR A 76 -1.10 9.67 -5.66
N GLN A 77 -1.63 8.69 -4.91
CA GLN A 77 -1.48 7.27 -5.22
C GLN A 77 -2.02 6.92 -6.61
N GLN A 78 -3.23 7.39 -6.95
CA GLN A 78 -3.81 7.18 -8.29
C GLN A 78 -2.96 7.82 -9.40
N ARG A 79 -2.38 9.01 -9.16
CA ARG A 79 -1.48 9.65 -10.13
C ARG A 79 -0.18 8.87 -10.31
N GLU A 80 0.38 8.32 -9.24
CA GLU A 80 1.57 7.47 -9.29
C GLU A 80 1.28 6.13 -9.98
N GLU A 81 0.14 5.51 -9.67
CA GLU A 81 -0.33 4.29 -10.33
C GLU A 81 -0.59 4.54 -11.82
N ALA A 82 -1.23 5.65 -12.20
CA ALA A 82 -1.43 6.02 -13.60
C ALA A 82 -0.11 6.24 -14.35
N LYS A 83 0.89 6.88 -13.71
CA LYS A 83 2.24 7.02 -14.28
C LYS A 83 2.90 5.67 -14.47
N LYS A 84 2.81 4.78 -13.47
CA LYS A 84 3.34 3.41 -13.57
C LYS A 84 2.66 2.63 -14.70
N GLN A 85 1.33 2.69 -14.82
CA GLN A 85 0.57 2.06 -15.91
C GLN A 85 1.00 2.57 -17.29
N SER A 86 1.28 3.87 -17.45
CA SER A 86 1.73 4.42 -18.73
C SER A 86 3.11 3.90 -19.17
N VAL A 87 3.97 3.55 -18.23
CA VAL A 87 5.34 3.09 -18.50
C VAL A 87 5.41 1.56 -18.55
N MET A 88 4.42 0.86 -17.98
CA MET A 88 4.30 -0.60 -18.09
C MET A 88 4.21 -1.08 -19.54
N GLY A 89 3.60 -0.29 -20.44
CA GLY A 89 3.55 -0.60 -21.88
C GLY A 89 4.89 -0.55 -22.60
N GLN A 90 5.97 -0.10 -21.94
CA GLN A 90 7.33 -0.12 -22.49
C GLN A 90 8.03 -1.47 -22.29
N ILE A 91 7.48 -2.36 -21.46
CA ILE A 91 7.99 -3.72 -21.33
C ILE A 91 7.25 -4.61 -22.34
N PRO A 92 7.93 -5.19 -23.33
CA PRO A 92 7.27 -6.02 -24.34
C PRO A 92 6.57 -7.24 -23.70
N ASP A 93 5.49 -7.69 -24.34
CA ASP A 93 4.87 -8.98 -24.01
C ASP A 93 5.85 -10.14 -24.25
N ARG A 94 5.69 -11.25 -23.50
CA ARG A 94 6.63 -12.40 -23.51
C ARG A 94 6.96 -12.89 -24.92
N GLU A 95 6.00 -12.86 -25.83
CA GLU A 95 6.12 -13.29 -27.23
C GLU A 95 6.96 -12.33 -28.08
N LEU A 96 7.06 -11.05 -27.69
CA LEU A 96 7.80 -10.00 -28.38
C LEU A 96 9.20 -9.76 -27.78
N ARG A 97 9.58 -10.50 -26.72
CA ARG A 97 10.86 -10.36 -26.01
C ARG A 97 12.09 -10.94 -26.72
N GLY A 98 11.93 -11.43 -27.95
CA GLY A 98 13.04 -11.92 -28.78
C GLY A 98 13.59 -13.28 -28.35
N SER A 99 14.81 -13.60 -28.80
CA SER A 99 15.45 -14.90 -28.57
C SER A 99 15.88 -15.11 -27.12
N GLN A 100 15.72 -16.32 -26.60
CA GLN A 100 16.20 -16.70 -25.27
C GLN A 100 17.73 -16.60 -25.15
N LYS A 101 18.22 -15.91 -24.12
CA LYS A 101 19.64 -15.90 -23.75
C LYS A 101 19.85 -16.72 -22.48
N ARG A 102 20.87 -17.58 -22.48
CA ARG A 102 21.30 -18.31 -21.28
C ARG A 102 22.20 -17.42 -20.45
N ALA A 103 21.91 -17.33 -19.15
CA ALA A 103 22.74 -16.65 -18.16
C ALA A 103 22.97 -17.59 -16.97
N THR A 104 24.17 -17.53 -16.40
CA THR A 104 24.53 -18.27 -15.19
C THR A 104 24.72 -17.27 -14.06
N PHE A 105 24.08 -17.50 -12.92
CA PHE A 105 24.17 -16.66 -11.73
C PHE A 105 24.33 -17.51 -10.48
N THR A 106 24.93 -16.93 -9.45
CA THR A 106 25.15 -17.60 -8.16
C THR A 106 24.10 -17.11 -7.17
N LEU A 107 23.36 -18.04 -6.58
CA LEU A 107 22.37 -17.77 -5.53
C LEU A 107 22.81 -18.40 -4.20
N SER A 108 22.26 -17.90 -3.10
CA SER A 108 22.40 -18.56 -1.80
C SER A 108 21.69 -19.92 -1.81
N LYS A 109 22.15 -20.85 -0.96
CA LYS A 109 21.52 -22.18 -0.83
C LYS A 109 20.03 -22.07 -0.50
N TYR A 110 19.65 -21.13 0.36
CA TYR A 110 18.25 -20.87 0.69
C TYR A 110 17.45 -20.42 -0.53
N ALA A 111 17.97 -19.48 -1.32
CA ALA A 111 17.29 -18.98 -2.51
C ALA A 111 17.13 -20.07 -3.59
N LEU A 112 18.12 -20.96 -3.74
CA LEU A 112 18.00 -22.13 -4.62
C LEU A 112 16.88 -23.07 -4.16
N THR A 113 16.87 -23.44 -2.87
CA THR A 113 15.80 -24.31 -2.34
C THR A 113 14.42 -23.66 -2.46
N ALA A 114 14.32 -22.36 -2.22
CA ALA A 114 13.07 -21.63 -2.40
C ALA A 114 12.63 -21.63 -3.87
N LEU A 115 13.56 -21.40 -4.80
CA LEU A 115 13.28 -21.47 -6.24
C LEU A 115 12.80 -22.86 -6.66
N ASP A 116 13.44 -23.92 -6.18
CA ASP A 116 13.05 -25.30 -6.48
C ASP A 116 11.62 -25.60 -5.99
N VAL A 117 11.28 -25.17 -4.76
CA VAL A 117 9.93 -25.32 -4.19
C VAL A 117 8.90 -24.51 -4.97
N LEU A 118 9.22 -23.26 -5.32
CA LEU A 118 8.32 -22.38 -6.09
C LEU A 118 8.14 -22.85 -7.53
N SER A 119 9.10 -23.60 -8.07
CA SER A 119 9.03 -24.18 -9.42
C SER A 119 8.20 -25.45 -9.50
N VAL A 120 7.59 -25.94 -8.42
CA VAL A 120 6.72 -27.11 -8.49
C VAL A 120 5.50 -26.79 -9.37
N GLY A 121 5.47 -27.36 -10.58
CA GLY A 121 4.42 -27.12 -11.58
C GLY A 121 4.79 -26.11 -12.68
N SER A 122 6.00 -25.56 -12.67
CA SER A 122 6.54 -24.69 -13.73
C SER A 122 8.06 -24.88 -13.85
N SER A 123 8.74 -24.16 -14.74
CA SER A 123 10.21 -24.21 -14.78
C SER A 123 10.84 -23.19 -13.83
N ALA A 124 12.00 -23.52 -13.22
CA ALA A 124 12.75 -22.56 -12.42
C ALA A 124 13.11 -21.28 -13.21
N SER A 125 13.32 -21.40 -14.52
CA SER A 125 13.53 -20.26 -15.42
C SER A 125 12.30 -19.36 -15.53
N GLU A 126 11.09 -19.93 -15.59
CA GLU A 126 9.84 -19.15 -15.63
C GLU A 126 9.56 -18.45 -14.31
N VAL A 127 9.79 -19.12 -13.19
CA VAL A 127 9.66 -18.50 -11.86
C VAL A 127 10.66 -17.36 -11.70
N ALA A 128 11.91 -17.56 -12.13
CA ALA A 128 12.93 -16.52 -12.11
C ALA A 128 12.56 -15.34 -13.03
N GLU A 129 12.09 -15.60 -14.25
CA GLU A 129 11.61 -14.55 -15.16
C GLU A 129 10.45 -13.78 -14.54
N ALA A 130 9.45 -14.45 -13.97
CA ALA A 130 8.32 -13.82 -13.30
C ALA A 130 8.74 -12.95 -12.10
N ALA A 131 9.71 -13.42 -11.31
CA ALA A 131 10.25 -12.67 -10.18
C ALA A 131 11.02 -11.42 -10.64
N ILE A 132 11.86 -11.53 -11.67
CA ILE A 132 12.59 -10.40 -12.26
C ILE A 132 11.61 -9.37 -12.80
N MET A 133 10.59 -9.83 -13.52
CA MET A 133 9.53 -8.98 -14.05
C MET A 133 8.81 -8.26 -12.92
N SER A 134 8.29 -9.00 -11.93
CA SER A 134 7.60 -8.41 -10.78
C SER A 134 8.46 -7.39 -10.03
N TYR A 135 9.75 -7.65 -9.87
CA TYR A 135 10.68 -6.72 -9.24
C TYR A 135 10.89 -5.46 -10.08
N LEU A 136 10.98 -5.60 -11.41
CA LEU A 136 11.08 -4.47 -12.33
C LEU A 136 9.83 -3.57 -12.27
N GLN A 137 8.63 -4.17 -12.16
CA GLN A 137 7.38 -3.41 -12.06
C GLN A 137 7.29 -2.56 -10.78
N SER A 138 7.99 -2.97 -9.71
CA SER A 138 8.03 -2.20 -8.46
C SER A 138 9.09 -1.10 -8.45
N GLN A 139 10.00 -1.05 -9.44
CA GLN A 139 11.04 -0.01 -9.51
C GLN A 139 10.51 1.35 -9.95
N ASP A 140 11.36 2.36 -9.81
CA ASP A 140 11.10 3.70 -10.31
C ASP A 140 10.89 3.71 -11.83
N VAL A 141 10.07 4.67 -12.28
CA VAL A 141 9.70 4.87 -13.69
C VAL A 141 10.93 5.00 -14.60
N ASP A 142 12.00 5.61 -14.10
CA ASP A 142 13.25 5.80 -14.85
C ASP A 142 13.95 4.47 -15.14
N VAL A 143 13.92 3.52 -14.19
CA VAL A 143 14.51 2.19 -14.36
C VAL A 143 13.73 1.38 -15.40
N ILE A 144 12.40 1.41 -15.32
CA ILE A 144 11.54 0.71 -16.31
C ILE A 144 11.77 1.30 -17.70
N SER A 145 11.86 2.62 -17.81
CA SER A 145 12.10 3.30 -19.08
C SER A 145 13.48 3.00 -19.66
N PHE A 146 14.50 2.88 -18.81
CA PHE A 146 15.83 2.49 -19.24
C PHE A 146 15.86 1.07 -19.82
N VAL A 147 15.19 0.11 -19.16
CA VAL A 147 15.09 -1.27 -19.66
C VAL A 147 14.35 -1.34 -20.99
N GLY A 148 13.24 -0.59 -21.14
CA GLY A 148 12.50 -0.50 -22.41
C GLY A 148 13.37 0.00 -23.56
N LYS A 149 14.08 1.12 -23.37
CA LYS A 149 15.03 1.65 -24.37
C LYS A 149 16.14 0.66 -24.72
N MET A 150 16.63 -0.08 -23.73
CA MET A 150 17.66 -1.09 -23.96
C MET A 150 17.16 -2.24 -24.81
N PHE A 151 15.89 -2.62 -24.64
CA PHE A 151 15.25 -3.63 -25.45
C PHE A 151 15.08 -3.17 -26.92
N GLU A 152 14.60 -1.95 -27.16
CA GLU A 152 14.45 -1.37 -28.51
C GLU A 152 15.79 -1.31 -29.27
N GLN A 153 16.89 -0.98 -28.59
CA GLN A 153 18.23 -0.96 -29.18
C GLN A 153 18.73 -2.36 -29.55
N LEU A 154 18.28 -3.40 -28.86
CA LEU A 154 18.62 -4.78 -29.17
C LEU A 154 17.76 -5.33 -30.33
N ALA A 155 16.54 -4.84 -30.50
CA ALA A 155 15.65 -5.23 -31.60
C ALA A 155 16.06 -4.64 -32.97
N THR A 156 16.84 -3.56 -32.97
CA THR A 156 17.27 -2.83 -34.18
C THR A 156 18.65 -3.25 -34.72
N LYS A 157 19.31 -4.22 -34.08
CA LYS A 157 20.59 -4.81 -34.51
C LYS A 157 20.40 -6.23 -35.03
#